data_AF-A0A2B7WVW9-F1
#
_entry.id   AF-A0A2B7WVW9-F1
#
_cell.length_a   1.000
_cell.length_b   1.000
_cell.length_c   1.000
_cell.angle_alpha   90.00
_cell.angle_beta   90.00
_cell.angle_gamma   90.00
#
_symmetry.space_group_name_H-M   'P 1'
#
loop_
_entity.id
_entity.type
_entity.pdbx_description
1 polymer ?
#
loop_
_entity_poly.entity_id
_entity_poly.type
_entity_poly.pdbx_seq_one_letter_code
_entity_poly.pdbx_strand_id
1 'polypeptide(L)'
;MGRFHFPENWIGDLFDKFELRCPEGTCWRIGGKISERSILVPAYGRPKGKAEALAVYHCEEIIGGKPNGRKAIVEVRMQVPPEPLSSFDPKVRARYAEKVPAGWTLQEIYTLQYFNKKKCTVVPELLSVVSFWQTPTMPVPEGYLEFIVMEKLPGVPLVGFWGYSRPKGDKNRESFRKSMT
;
A
#
# COMPACT_ATOMS: atom_id res chain seq x y z
N MET A 1 17.38 -19.12 -20.84
CA MET A 1 16.79 -19.09 -19.48
C MET A 1 15.49 -18.30 -19.54
N GLY A 2 14.35 -18.91 -19.24
CA GLY A 2 13.06 -18.22 -19.24
C GLY A 2 13.04 -17.15 -18.14
N ARG A 3 12.58 -15.94 -18.46
CA ARG A 3 12.38 -14.88 -17.45
C ARG A 3 11.30 -15.36 -16.47
N PHE A 4 11.65 -15.45 -15.20
CA PHE A 4 10.69 -15.64 -14.13
C PHE A 4 9.72 -14.45 -14.11
N HIS A 5 8.43 -14.71 -14.29
CA HIS A 5 7.38 -13.69 -14.21
C HIS A 5 6.86 -13.64 -12.77
N PHE A 6 7.25 -12.62 -12.02
CA PHE A 6 6.75 -12.41 -10.67
C PHE A 6 5.30 -11.90 -10.73
N PRO A 7 4.33 -12.55 -10.06
CA PRO A 7 2.95 -12.09 -10.09
C PRO A 7 2.84 -10.66 -9.54
N GLU A 8 2.04 -9.83 -10.21
CA GLU A 8 1.79 -8.46 -9.77
C GLU A 8 0.55 -8.34 -8.88
N ASN A 9 -0.33 -9.37 -8.88
CA ASN A 9 -1.69 -9.34 -8.34
C ASN A 9 -1.91 -10.28 -7.13
N TRP A 10 -0.99 -10.30 -6.17
CA TRP A 10 -1.08 -11.19 -4.99
C TRP A 10 -2.20 -10.84 -4.00
N ILE A 11 -2.55 -9.56 -3.89
CA ILE A 11 -3.57 -9.09 -2.96
C ILE A 11 -4.96 -9.32 -3.58
N GLY A 12 -5.15 -9.02 -4.87
CA GLY A 12 -6.45 -9.22 -5.51
C GLY A 12 -7.58 -8.58 -4.69
N ASP A 13 -8.70 -9.26 -4.53
CA ASP A 13 -9.89 -8.69 -3.89
C ASP A 13 -9.96 -9.00 -2.38
N LEU A 14 -8.85 -9.43 -1.77
CA LEU A 14 -8.79 -9.89 -0.37
C LEU A 14 -9.34 -8.88 0.65
N PHE A 15 -9.22 -7.58 0.35
CA PHE A 15 -9.58 -6.50 1.27
C PHE A 15 -10.75 -5.66 0.79
N ASP A 16 -11.48 -6.11 -0.24
CA ASP A 16 -12.64 -5.41 -0.74
C ASP A 16 -13.74 -5.36 0.35
N LYS A 17 -14.20 -4.14 0.66
CA LYS A 17 -15.20 -3.87 1.73
C LYS A 17 -14.73 -4.22 3.13
N PHE A 18 -13.44 -4.52 3.34
CA PHE A 18 -12.90 -4.78 4.66
C PHE A 18 -13.04 -3.54 5.55
N GLU A 19 -13.50 -3.74 6.79
CA GLU A 19 -13.60 -2.66 7.78
C GLU A 19 -12.38 -2.73 8.71
N LEU A 20 -11.42 -1.85 8.46
CA LEU A 20 -10.19 -1.72 9.21
C LEU A 20 -10.44 -0.90 10.48
N ARG A 21 -10.33 -1.55 11.64
CA ARG A 21 -10.38 -0.88 12.94
C ARG A 21 -8.98 -0.44 13.35
N CYS A 22 -8.83 0.84 13.64
CA CYS A 22 -7.55 1.44 13.95
C CYS A 22 -7.35 1.64 15.47
N PRO A 23 -6.10 1.63 15.98
CA PRO A 23 -5.80 1.78 17.40
C PRO A 23 -6.33 3.07 18.03
N GLU A 24 -6.40 4.15 17.27
CA GLU A 24 -6.90 5.45 17.71
C GLU A 24 -8.44 5.56 17.74
N GLY A 25 -9.14 4.46 17.46
CA GLY A 25 -10.61 4.37 17.54
C GLY A 25 -11.35 4.68 16.24
N THR A 26 -10.64 5.06 15.18
CA THR A 26 -11.25 5.22 13.85
C THR A 26 -11.53 3.87 13.20
N CYS A 27 -12.49 3.84 12.28
CA CYS A 27 -12.81 2.67 11.47
C CYS A 27 -12.91 3.07 10.01
N TRP A 28 -12.21 2.37 9.13
CA TRP A 28 -12.15 2.69 7.70
C TRP A 28 -12.65 1.51 6.88
N ARG A 29 -13.67 1.75 6.05
CA ARG A 29 -14.10 0.76 5.06
C ARG A 29 -13.27 0.89 3.80
N ILE A 30 -12.61 -0.18 3.41
CA ILE A 30 -11.84 -0.29 2.17
C ILE A 30 -12.80 -0.42 0.99
N GLY A 31 -12.67 0.48 0.02
CA GLY A 31 -13.49 0.58 -1.17
C GLY A 31 -12.76 0.08 -2.41
N GLY A 32 -12.97 0.77 -3.54
CA GLY A 32 -12.36 0.39 -4.82
C GLY A 32 -10.83 0.53 -4.83
N LYS A 33 -10.17 -0.48 -5.39
CA LYS A 33 -8.72 -0.51 -5.63
C LYS A 33 -8.32 0.52 -6.69
N ILE A 34 -7.26 1.25 -6.41
CA ILE A 34 -6.65 2.26 -7.29
C ILE A 34 -5.53 1.62 -8.12
N SER A 35 -4.66 0.84 -7.47
CA SER A 35 -3.52 0.19 -8.11
C SER A 35 -3.04 -0.99 -7.29
N GLU A 36 -2.38 -1.94 -7.94
CA GLU A 36 -1.65 -3.02 -7.29
C GLU A 36 -0.35 -3.28 -8.06
N ARG A 37 0.70 -3.62 -7.34
CA ARG A 37 2.01 -4.01 -7.88
C ARG A 37 2.73 -4.88 -6.88
N SER A 38 3.81 -5.50 -7.34
CA SER A 38 4.68 -6.28 -6.46
C SER A 38 6.14 -5.95 -6.68
N ILE A 39 6.92 -5.98 -5.60
CA ILE A 39 8.34 -5.65 -5.61
C ILE A 39 9.09 -6.89 -5.12
N LEU A 40 10.06 -7.32 -5.91
CA LEU A 40 11.03 -8.34 -5.55
C LEU A 40 12.40 -7.68 -5.44
N VAL A 41 13.02 -7.77 -4.26
CA VAL A 41 14.41 -7.38 -4.07
C VAL A 41 15.26 -8.64 -3.99
N PRO A 42 16.11 -8.90 -5.01
CA PRO A 42 17.02 -10.03 -5.00
C PRO A 42 17.95 -9.98 -3.79
N ALA A 43 18.32 -11.16 -3.31
CA ALA A 43 19.24 -11.29 -2.19
C ALA A 43 20.68 -10.95 -2.64
N TYR A 44 21.08 -9.68 -2.59
CA TYR A 44 22.49 -9.34 -2.73
C TYR A 44 23.22 -9.73 -1.44
N GLY A 45 23.79 -10.93 -1.40
CA GLY A 45 24.55 -11.45 -0.25
C GLY A 45 23.71 -11.94 0.94
N ARG A 46 22.40 -12.13 0.77
CA ARG A 46 21.53 -12.81 1.76
C ARG A 46 21.09 -14.18 1.24
N PRO A 47 20.73 -15.13 2.12
CA PRO A 47 20.28 -16.45 1.69
C PRO A 47 18.97 -16.43 0.88
N LYS A 48 18.10 -15.43 1.10
CA LYS A 48 16.80 -15.27 0.43
C LYS A 48 16.49 -13.79 0.18
N GLY A 49 15.86 -13.50 -0.97
CA GLY A 49 15.39 -12.16 -1.31
C GLY A 49 14.16 -11.78 -0.48
N LYS A 50 13.75 -10.51 -0.52
CA LYS A 50 12.48 -10.07 0.06
C LYS A 50 11.52 -9.69 -1.03
N ALA A 51 10.25 -10.06 -0.88
CA ALA A 51 9.21 -9.63 -1.79
C ALA A 51 7.96 -9.15 -1.05
N GLU A 52 7.33 -8.14 -1.62
CA GLU A 52 6.16 -7.48 -1.06
C GLU A 52 5.16 -7.16 -2.17
N ALA A 53 3.89 -7.43 -1.90
CA ALA A 53 2.79 -6.92 -2.69
C ALA A 53 2.26 -5.62 -2.07
N LEU A 54 1.94 -4.67 -2.94
CA LEU A 54 1.40 -3.36 -2.58
C LEU A 54 0.10 -3.16 -3.33
N ALA A 55 -0.97 -2.83 -2.61
CA ALA A 55 -2.20 -2.34 -3.21
C ALA A 55 -2.65 -1.04 -2.54
N VAL A 56 -3.16 -0.11 -3.35
CA VAL A 56 -3.70 1.16 -2.88
C VAL A 56 -5.20 1.14 -3.14
N TYR A 57 -5.99 1.51 -2.13
CA TYR A 57 -7.45 1.56 -2.22
C TYR A 57 -7.97 2.93 -1.79
N HIS A 58 -9.15 3.28 -2.28
CA HIS A 58 -9.97 4.29 -1.61
C HIS A 58 -10.52 3.72 -0.29
N CYS A 59 -10.67 4.57 0.72
CA CYS A 59 -11.43 4.21 1.92
C CYS A 59 -12.28 5.38 2.44
N GLU A 60 -13.29 5.05 3.23
CA GLU A 60 -14.19 5.99 3.89
C GLU A 60 -14.30 5.68 5.38
N GLU A 61 -14.37 6.72 6.21
CA GLU A 61 -14.50 6.54 7.66
C GLU A 61 -15.93 6.15 8.03
N ILE A 62 -16.07 5.16 8.90
CA ILE A 62 -17.32 4.60 9.38
C ILE A 62 -17.54 4.98 10.84
N ILE A 63 -18.64 5.67 11.12
CA ILE A 63 -19.09 6.01 12.48
C ILE A 63 -20.49 5.47 12.68
N GLY A 64 -20.72 4.71 13.76
CA GLY A 64 -22.02 4.10 14.04
C GLY A 64 -22.52 3.16 12.92
N GLY A 65 -21.61 2.51 12.20
CA GLY A 65 -21.91 1.61 11.09
C GLY A 65 -22.21 2.29 9.75
N LYS A 66 -22.14 3.63 9.66
CA LYS A 66 -22.42 4.39 8.43
C LYS A 66 -21.22 5.24 8.00
N PRO A 67 -21.02 5.46 6.69
CA PRO A 67 -20.03 6.42 6.21
C PRO A 67 -20.31 7.83 6.72
N ASN A 68 -19.29 8.52 7.23
CA ASN A 68 -19.40 9.91 7.70
C ASN A 68 -19.04 10.95 6.62
N GLY A 69 -18.62 10.50 5.43
CA GLY A 69 -18.21 11.35 4.31
C GLY A 69 -16.71 11.70 4.26
N ARG A 70 -15.93 11.41 5.32
CA ARG A 70 -14.48 11.55 5.32
C ARG A 70 -13.85 10.46 4.46
N LYS A 71 -13.02 10.86 3.49
CA LYS A 71 -12.38 9.97 2.53
C LYS A 71 -10.87 9.96 2.74
N ALA A 72 -10.27 8.80 2.54
CA ALA A 72 -8.84 8.58 2.64
C ALA A 72 -8.38 7.60 1.54
N ILE A 73 -7.08 7.32 1.53
CA ILE A 73 -6.52 6.15 0.85
C ILE A 73 -5.94 5.22 1.89
N VAL A 74 -5.88 3.93 1.56
CA VAL A 74 -5.12 2.95 2.33
C VAL A 74 -4.14 2.23 1.43
N GLU A 75 -2.89 2.20 1.84
CA GLU A 75 -1.89 1.30 1.26
C GLU A 75 -1.82 0.02 2.08
N VAL A 76 -2.00 -1.11 1.40
CA VAL A 76 -1.82 -2.44 1.95
C VAL A 76 -0.47 -2.97 1.50
N ARG A 77 0.42 -3.27 2.45
CA ARG A 77 1.71 -3.91 2.21
C ARG A 77 1.68 -5.33 2.76
N MET A 78 1.77 -6.32 1.88
CA MET A 78 1.66 -7.73 2.25
C MET A 78 2.93 -8.47 1.86
N GLN A 79 3.50 -9.22 2.80
CA GLN A 79 4.63 -10.09 2.49
C GLN A 79 4.22 -11.15 1.46
N VAL A 80 5.03 -11.35 0.43
CA VAL A 80 4.84 -12.44 -0.54
C VAL A 80 6.10 -13.28 -0.67
N PRO A 81 5.99 -14.53 -1.13
CA PRO A 81 7.16 -15.37 -1.34
C PRO A 81 8.12 -14.73 -2.35
N PRO A 82 9.44 -14.67 -2.08
CA PRO A 82 10.41 -14.11 -3.02
C PRO A 82 10.72 -15.02 -4.22
N GLU A 83 10.24 -16.26 -4.17
CA GLU A 83 10.46 -17.32 -5.13
C GLU A 83 9.14 -18.06 -5.38
N PRO A 84 8.99 -18.76 -6.51
CA PRO A 84 7.80 -19.59 -6.75
C PRO A 84 7.53 -20.51 -5.56
N LEU A 85 6.27 -20.61 -5.17
CA LEU A 85 5.85 -21.51 -4.11
C LEU A 85 6.15 -22.97 -4.51
N SER A 86 7.01 -23.62 -3.73
CA SER A 86 7.28 -25.06 -3.89
C SER A 86 6.15 -25.94 -3.34
N SER A 87 5.26 -25.37 -2.51
CA SER A 87 4.10 -26.04 -1.95
C SER A 87 3.03 -25.02 -1.53
N PHE A 88 1.76 -25.42 -1.61
CA PHE A 88 0.62 -24.66 -1.10
C PHE A 88 0.33 -24.94 0.38
N ASP A 89 1.01 -25.91 1.01
CA ASP A 89 0.89 -26.20 2.45
C ASP A 89 1.20 -24.94 3.28
N PRO A 90 0.24 -24.44 4.10
CA PRO A 90 0.44 -23.27 4.96
C PRO A 90 1.67 -23.38 5.87
N LYS A 91 1.99 -24.58 6.37
CA LYS A 91 3.15 -24.80 7.25
C LYS A 91 4.48 -24.63 6.51
N VAL A 92 4.51 -24.95 5.23
CA VAL A 92 5.70 -24.75 4.38
C VAL A 92 5.82 -23.27 4.03
N ARG A 93 4.71 -22.61 3.68
CA ARG A 93 4.69 -21.19 3.32
C ARG A 93 5.00 -20.27 4.51
N ALA A 94 4.58 -20.64 5.72
CA ALA A 94 4.91 -19.92 6.96
C ALA A 94 6.42 -19.85 7.23
N ARG A 95 7.24 -20.74 6.64
CA ARG A 95 8.70 -20.68 6.77
C ARG A 95 9.32 -19.45 6.10
N TYR A 96 8.57 -18.76 5.24
CA TYR A 96 9.00 -17.49 4.66
C TYR A 96 8.62 -16.29 5.53
N ALA A 97 7.78 -16.46 6.55
CA ALA A 97 7.28 -15.37 7.38
C ALA A 97 8.41 -14.57 8.02
N GLU A 98 8.36 -13.26 7.82
CA GLU A 98 9.23 -12.32 8.50
C GLU A 98 8.42 -11.50 9.50
N LYS A 99 8.97 -11.33 10.70
CA LYS A 99 8.33 -10.55 11.78
C LYS A 99 8.41 -9.05 11.58
N VAL A 100 9.22 -8.59 10.62
CA VAL A 100 9.53 -7.19 10.41
C VAL A 100 9.23 -6.85 8.95
N PRO A 101 8.43 -5.81 8.67
CA PRO A 101 8.18 -5.36 7.31
C PRO A 101 9.45 -5.06 6.52
N ALA A 102 9.33 -5.01 5.20
CA ALA A 102 10.44 -4.62 4.35
C ALA A 102 10.95 -3.20 4.68
N GLY A 103 12.24 -2.95 4.43
CA GLY A 103 12.90 -1.71 4.84
C GLY A 103 12.26 -0.44 4.27
N TRP A 104 11.75 -0.49 3.04
CA TRP A 104 11.02 0.63 2.42
C TRP A 104 9.67 0.90 3.08
N THR A 105 8.95 -0.14 3.49
CA THR A 105 7.67 -0.02 4.22
C THR A 105 7.90 0.65 5.57
N LEU A 106 8.92 0.21 6.31
CA LEU A 106 9.31 0.88 7.56
C LEU A 106 9.75 2.33 7.33
N GLN A 107 10.56 2.57 6.30
CA GLN A 107 11.04 3.91 5.96
C GLN A 107 9.88 4.86 5.65
N GLU A 108 8.89 4.41 4.89
CA GLU A 108 7.70 5.19 4.57
C GLU A 108 6.87 5.52 5.82
N ILE A 109 6.57 4.52 6.65
CA ILE A 109 5.87 4.71 7.92
C ILE A 109 6.59 5.75 8.80
N TYR A 110 7.90 5.57 9.03
CA TYR A 110 8.68 6.49 9.86
C TYR A 110 8.78 7.90 9.28
N THR A 111 8.90 8.01 7.96
CA THR A 111 8.97 9.30 7.26
C THR A 111 7.65 10.06 7.39
N LEU A 112 6.53 9.39 7.19
CA LEU A 112 5.20 9.97 7.34
C LEU A 112 4.91 10.37 8.80
N GLN A 113 5.25 9.52 9.77
CA GLN A 113 5.16 9.85 11.19
C GLN A 113 5.99 11.10 11.54
N TYR A 114 7.19 11.21 10.98
CA TYR A 114 8.04 12.38 11.16
C TYR A 114 7.39 13.65 10.59
N PHE A 115 6.84 13.59 9.37
CA PHE A 115 6.19 14.74 8.73
C PHE A 115 4.91 15.18 9.45
N ASN A 116 4.10 14.24 9.93
CA ASN A 116 2.97 14.54 10.80
C ASN A 116 3.42 15.28 12.07
N LYS A 117 4.47 14.79 12.75
CA LYS A 117 5.03 15.45 13.95
C LYS A 117 5.49 16.87 13.67
N LYS A 118 6.00 17.12 12.46
CA LYS A 118 6.45 18.45 11.99
C LYS A 118 5.31 19.31 11.43
N LYS A 119 4.07 18.81 11.37
CA LYS A 119 2.91 19.49 10.76
C LYS A 119 3.21 19.94 9.32
N CYS A 120 3.91 19.10 8.57
CA CYS A 120 4.23 19.37 7.18
C CYS A 120 2.95 19.33 6.33
N THR A 121 2.65 20.41 5.61
CA THR A 121 1.41 20.54 4.82
C THR A 121 1.56 20.13 3.35
N VAL A 122 2.76 19.74 2.92
CA VAL A 122 3.09 19.38 1.53
C VAL A 122 3.27 17.87 1.32
N VAL A 123 2.95 17.07 2.33
CA VAL A 123 2.97 15.60 2.32
C VAL A 123 1.61 15.14 2.84
N PRO A 124 1.02 14.05 2.31
CA PRO A 124 -0.23 13.50 2.84
C PRO A 124 -0.12 13.24 4.36
N GLU A 125 -1.15 13.61 5.11
CA GLU A 125 -1.23 13.27 6.53
C GLU A 125 -1.36 11.75 6.71
N LEU A 126 -0.53 11.17 7.57
CA LEU A 126 -0.72 9.79 8.04
C LEU A 126 -1.87 9.75 9.07
N LEU A 127 -2.94 9.04 8.74
CA LEU A 127 -4.11 8.93 9.62
C LEU A 127 -3.97 7.77 10.58
N SER A 128 -3.50 6.61 10.12
CA SER A 128 -3.29 5.43 10.96
C SER A 128 -2.32 4.42 10.34
N VAL A 129 -1.75 3.56 11.19
CA VAL A 129 -1.00 2.36 10.77
C VAL A 129 -1.52 1.19 11.58
N VAL A 130 -1.90 0.11 10.89
CA VAL A 130 -2.40 -1.11 11.53
C VAL A 130 -1.64 -2.32 10.99
N SER A 131 -1.03 -3.07 11.90
CA SER A 131 -0.25 -4.26 11.59
C SER A 131 -1.03 -5.52 11.92
N PHE A 132 -1.01 -6.48 11.00
CA PHE A 132 -1.59 -7.81 11.15
C PHE A 132 -0.58 -8.88 10.75
N TRP A 133 -0.93 -10.12 11.11
CA TRP A 133 -0.30 -11.33 10.60
C TRP A 133 -1.20 -11.96 9.56
N GLN A 134 -0.60 -12.44 8.47
CA GLN A 134 -1.31 -13.13 7.41
C GLN A 134 -1.92 -14.44 7.91
N THR A 135 -3.14 -14.72 7.46
CA THR A 135 -3.86 -15.96 7.81
C THR A 135 -3.29 -17.18 7.07
N PRO A 136 -3.65 -18.42 7.47
CA PRO A 136 -3.23 -19.64 6.77
C PRO A 136 -3.56 -19.68 5.27
N THR A 137 -4.56 -18.91 4.81
CA THR A 137 -4.97 -18.87 3.40
C THR A 137 -4.22 -17.83 2.57
N MET A 138 -3.55 -16.86 3.21
CA MET A 138 -2.78 -15.81 2.52
C MET A 138 -1.38 -16.28 2.13
N PRO A 139 -0.68 -15.66 1.16
CA PRO A 139 0.54 -16.19 0.53
C PRO A 139 1.66 -16.60 1.48
N VAL A 140 1.89 -15.85 2.57
CA VAL A 140 2.90 -16.15 3.59
C VAL A 140 2.22 -16.11 4.98
N PRO A 141 1.66 -17.23 5.47
CA PRO A 141 1.00 -17.28 6.77
C PRO A 141 1.96 -16.84 7.88
N GLU A 142 1.45 -16.10 8.87
CA GLU A 142 2.23 -15.44 9.92
C GLU A 142 3.23 -14.38 9.40
N GLY A 143 3.27 -14.13 8.09
CA GLY A 143 4.02 -13.02 7.50
C GLY A 143 3.33 -11.69 7.77
N TYR A 144 4.10 -10.60 7.66
CA TYR A 144 3.57 -9.26 7.94
C TYR A 144 2.50 -8.84 6.93
N LEU A 145 1.57 -8.01 7.41
CA LEU A 145 0.53 -7.33 6.64
C LEU A 145 0.30 -5.95 7.29
N GLU A 146 0.64 -4.88 6.57
CA GLU A 146 0.50 -3.51 7.06
C GLU A 146 -0.59 -2.77 6.30
N PHE A 147 -1.43 -2.03 7.01
CA PHE A 147 -2.37 -1.06 6.46
C PHE A 147 -1.92 0.34 6.86
N ILE A 148 -1.63 1.18 5.89
CA ILE A 148 -1.19 2.56 6.08
C ILE A 148 -2.30 3.47 5.55
N VAL A 149 -3.09 4.03 6.45
CA VAL A 149 -4.21 4.93 6.10
C VAL A 149 -3.69 6.35 6.02
N MET A 150 -3.91 7.02 4.88
CA MET A 150 -3.39 8.35 4.61
C MET A 150 -4.48 9.26 4.04
N GLU A 151 -4.27 10.57 4.19
CA GLU A 151 -5.07 11.59 3.54
C GLU A 151 -5.19 11.33 2.03
N LYS A 152 -6.42 11.42 1.52
CA LYS A 152 -6.66 11.41 0.08
C LYS A 152 -6.43 12.80 -0.48
N LEU A 153 -5.31 12.99 -1.19
CA LEU A 153 -5.04 14.25 -1.87
C LEU A 153 -5.91 14.43 -3.13
N PRO A 154 -6.37 15.68 -3.40
CA PRO A 154 -7.01 16.00 -4.67
C PRO A 154 -5.98 16.05 -5.81
N GLY A 155 -6.47 15.94 -7.04
CA GLY A 155 -5.65 16.13 -8.24
C GLY A 155 -5.34 14.83 -8.98
N VAL A 156 -4.30 14.90 -9.82
CA VAL A 156 -3.87 13.78 -10.67
C VAL A 156 -2.38 13.55 -10.49
N PRO A 157 -1.91 12.29 -10.44
CA PRO A 157 -0.49 12.02 -10.42
C PRO A 157 0.14 12.58 -11.70
N LEU A 158 1.32 13.19 -11.59
CA LEU A 158 2.09 13.68 -12.73
C LEU A 158 3.08 12.64 -13.27
N VAL A 159 2.99 11.40 -12.77
CA VAL A 159 3.77 10.30 -13.30
C VAL A 159 3.44 10.14 -14.79
N GLY A 160 4.47 10.11 -15.64
CA GLY A 160 4.30 10.03 -17.09
C GLY A 160 3.76 11.31 -17.75
N PHE A 161 3.85 12.48 -17.09
CA PHE A 161 3.39 13.77 -17.63
C PHE A 161 3.86 14.03 -19.08
N TRP A 162 5.10 13.68 -19.40
CA TRP A 162 5.67 13.87 -20.75
C TRP A 162 5.01 13.01 -21.84
N GLY A 163 4.32 11.94 -21.45
CA GLY A 163 3.52 11.09 -22.35
C GLY A 163 2.07 11.55 -22.49
N TYR A 164 1.65 12.62 -21.81
CA TYR A 164 0.29 13.13 -21.94
C TYR A 164 0.09 13.80 -23.30
N SER A 165 -1.12 13.69 -23.83
CA SER A 165 -1.53 14.51 -24.98
C SER A 165 -1.36 16.00 -24.64
N ARG A 166 -1.02 16.81 -25.64
CA ARG A 166 -0.86 18.27 -25.49
C ARG A 166 -2.02 18.91 -24.70
N PRO A 167 -3.31 18.65 -25.01
CA PRO A 167 -4.42 19.24 -24.25
C PRO A 167 -4.42 18.89 -22.76
N LYS A 168 -4.14 17.62 -22.41
CA LYS A 168 -4.07 17.18 -21.01
C LYS A 168 -2.87 17.80 -20.30
N GLY A 169 -1.72 17.83 -20.97
CA GLY A 169 -0.51 18.46 -20.45
C GLY A 169 -0.70 19.96 -20.19
N ASP A 170 -1.33 20.68 -21.11
CA ASP A 170 -1.54 22.12 -21.01
C ASP A 170 -2.53 22.48 -19.91
N LYS A 171 -3.58 21.67 -19.72
CA LYS A 171 -4.49 21.82 -18.57
C LYS A 171 -3.75 21.74 -17.24
N ASN A 172 -2.83 20.77 -17.08
CA ASN A 172 -2.01 20.66 -15.88
C ASN A 172 -1.07 21.87 -15.73
N ARG A 173 -0.39 22.30 -16.81
CA ARG A 173 0.47 23.51 -16.78
C ARG A 173 -0.30 24.75 -16.36
N GLU A 174 -1.52 24.91 -16.85
CA GLU A 174 -2.39 26.04 -16.51
C GLU A 174 -2.79 26.01 -15.03
N SER A 175 -3.12 24.84 -14.48
CA SER A 175 -3.38 24.68 -13.03
C SER A 175 -2.18 25.12 -12.19
N PHE A 176 -0.96 24.73 -12.54
CA PHE A 176 0.26 25.20 -11.87
C PHE A 176 0.46 26.70 -12.01
N ARG A 177 0.21 27.26 -13.20
CA ARG A 177 0.34 28.71 -13.42
C ARG A 177 -0.60 29.51 -12.52
N LYS A 178 -1.84 29.03 -12.33
CA LYS A 178 -2.85 29.68 -11.47
C LYS A 178 -2.52 29.58 -9.98
N SER A 179 -1.81 28.54 -9.53
CA SER A 179 -1.45 28.41 -8.11
C SER A 179 -0.24 29.26 -7.70
N MET A 180 0.47 29.86 -8.65
CA MET A 180 1.64 30.72 -8.39
C MET A 180 1.31 32.22 -8.36
N THR A 181 0.05 32.58 -8.59
CA THR A 181 -0.49 33.95 -8.57
C THR A 181 -1.46 34.11 -7.42
#